data_AF-A0A916D0U4-F1
#
_entry.id   AF-A0A916D0U4-F1
#
_cell.length_a   1.000
_cell.length_b   1.000
_cell.length_c   1.000
_cell.angle_alpha   90.00
_cell.angle_beta   90.00
_cell.angle_gamma   90.00
#
_symmetry.space_group_name_H-M   'P 1'
#
loop_
_entity.id
_entity.type
_entity.pdbx_description
1 polymer ?
#
loop_
_entity_poly.entity_id
_entity_poly.type
_entity_poly.pdbx_seq_one_letter_code
_entity_poly.pdbx_strand_id
1 'polypeptide(L)'
;MSRTYRRLPDDFGRERSRNRRTEEGFLCRRCHEFADAEAPGTGHRNHCPRCLWSVHVDERPGDRASPCGGGMEPIAVWVRPGGEWALVHRCGTCHGVRVNRIAGDDSEAVLLSLAARPMAKPPFPLERLPRRR
;
A
#
# COMPACT_ATOMS: atom_id res chain seq x y z
N MET A 1 41.66 32.53 -26.46
CA MET A 1 40.29 33.08 -26.60
C MET A 1 39.33 32.19 -25.84
N SER A 2 39.01 32.61 -24.63
CA SER A 2 38.30 31.89 -23.57
C SER A 2 36.79 31.81 -23.83
N ARG A 3 36.26 30.59 -23.98
CA ARG A 3 34.81 30.33 -23.97
C ARG A 3 34.33 30.22 -22.52
N THR A 4 33.73 31.29 -22.02
CA THR A 4 33.08 31.33 -20.70
C THR A 4 31.74 30.61 -20.74
N TYR A 5 31.70 29.34 -20.30
CA TYR A 5 30.44 28.68 -19.94
C TYR A 5 30.03 29.19 -18.56
N ARG A 6 29.01 30.06 -18.54
CA ARG A 6 28.42 30.59 -17.30
C ARG A 6 27.65 29.45 -16.63
N ARG A 7 28.15 28.88 -15.52
CA ARG A 7 27.40 27.94 -14.67
C ARG A 7 26.16 28.67 -14.16
N LEU A 8 24.98 28.14 -14.48
CA LEU A 8 23.75 28.55 -13.81
C LEU A 8 23.73 27.92 -12.40
N PRO A 9 23.13 28.59 -11.40
CA PRO A 9 23.16 28.10 -10.02
C PRO A 9 22.34 26.80 -9.89
N ASP A 10 22.94 25.81 -9.24
CA ASP A 10 22.30 24.58 -8.76
C ASP A 10 21.33 24.91 -7.61
N ASP A 11 20.21 25.57 -7.91
CA ASP A 11 19.19 25.91 -6.92
C ASP A 11 17.79 25.55 -7.42
N PHE A 12 17.47 24.26 -7.37
CA PHE A 12 16.10 23.82 -7.16
C PHE A 12 16.11 22.73 -6.09
N GLY A 13 15.95 23.19 -4.85
CA GLY A 13 15.78 22.35 -3.68
C GLY A 13 14.75 21.26 -3.95
N ARG A 14 15.14 20.00 -3.70
CA ARG A 14 14.21 18.89 -3.53
C ARG A 14 13.36 19.18 -2.29
N GLU A 15 12.29 19.91 -2.50
CA GLU A 15 11.21 20.02 -1.54
C GLU A 15 10.64 18.61 -1.37
N ARG A 16 10.95 17.98 -0.24
CA ARG A 16 10.45 16.62 0.07
C ARG A 16 8.94 16.72 0.01
N SER A 17 8.34 16.10 -1.02
CA SER A 17 6.90 15.98 -1.26
C SER A 17 6.14 15.85 0.07
N ARG A 18 5.66 16.98 0.59
CA ARG A 18 4.72 16.97 1.72
C ARG A 18 3.47 16.29 1.17
N ASN A 19 3.15 15.14 1.75
CA ASN A 19 1.99 14.33 1.41
C ASN A 19 0.74 15.24 1.30
N ARG A 20 0.32 15.56 0.08
CA ARG A 20 -0.77 16.51 -0.19
C ARG A 20 -2.10 15.76 0.00
N ARG A 21 -2.53 15.67 1.26
CA ARG A 21 -3.89 15.24 1.61
C ARG A 21 -4.81 16.44 1.49
N THR A 22 -5.87 16.29 0.71
CA THR A 22 -6.99 17.22 0.67
C THR A 22 -8.20 16.55 1.32
N GLU A 23 -9.31 17.27 1.49
CA GLU A 23 -10.59 16.64 1.85
C GLU A 23 -11.01 15.61 0.80
N GLU A 24 -10.58 15.80 -0.44
CA GLU A 24 -10.92 14.98 -1.60
C GLU A 24 -10.09 13.69 -1.71
N GLY A 25 -8.89 13.61 -1.11
CA GLY A 25 -8.03 12.42 -1.27
C GLY A 25 -6.57 12.59 -0.89
N PHE A 26 -5.70 11.71 -1.43
CA PHE A 26 -4.25 11.74 -1.21
C PHE A 26 -3.45 11.17 -2.37
N LEU A 27 -2.20 11.64 -2.51
CA LEU A 27 -1.21 11.03 -3.39
C LEU A 27 -0.54 9.84 -2.71
N CYS A 28 -0.56 8.68 -3.36
CA CYS A 28 0.07 7.47 -2.84
C CYS A 28 1.60 7.64 -2.75
N ARG A 29 2.19 7.44 -1.56
CA ARG A 29 3.66 7.51 -1.38
C ARG A 29 4.44 6.41 -2.10
N ARG A 30 3.76 5.39 -2.64
CA ARG A 30 4.39 4.26 -3.33
C ARG A 30 4.34 4.37 -4.84
N CYS A 31 3.15 4.59 -5.41
CA CYS A 31 2.97 4.66 -6.87
C CYS A 31 2.67 6.07 -7.39
N HIS A 32 2.53 7.06 -6.49
CA HIS A 32 2.24 8.46 -6.80
C HIS A 32 0.90 8.75 -7.48
N GLU A 33 0.06 7.73 -7.65
CA GLU A 33 -1.33 7.91 -8.09
C GLU A 33 -2.18 8.58 -7.02
N PHE A 34 -3.11 9.42 -7.45
CA PHE A 34 -4.13 10.02 -6.59
C PHE A 34 -5.17 8.96 -6.20
N ALA A 35 -5.59 8.98 -4.93
CA ALA A 35 -6.61 8.12 -4.39
C ALA A 35 -7.67 8.99 -3.70
N ASP A 36 -8.92 8.85 -4.11
CA ASP A 36 -10.05 9.56 -3.51
C ASP A 36 -10.22 9.19 -2.03
N ALA A 37 -10.61 10.16 -1.20
CA ALA A 37 -10.87 9.91 0.22
C ALA A 37 -12.11 9.03 0.41
N GLU A 38 -13.11 9.22 -0.45
CA GLU A 38 -14.29 8.36 -0.52
C GLU A 38 -13.96 7.02 -1.16
N ALA A 39 -14.51 5.95 -0.58
CA ALA A 39 -14.25 4.59 -1.01
C ALA A 39 -15.53 3.75 -0.80
N PRO A 40 -16.02 3.05 -1.84
CA PRO A 40 -17.20 2.21 -1.67
C PRO A 40 -16.95 1.12 -0.61
N GLY A 41 -17.85 1.02 0.36
CA GLY A 41 -17.78 -0.01 1.41
C GLY A 41 -16.84 0.27 2.58
N THR A 42 -16.18 1.43 2.64
CA THR A 42 -15.39 1.85 3.81
C THR A 42 -15.40 3.37 4.02
N GLY A 43 -15.67 3.82 5.24
CA GLY A 43 -15.61 5.24 5.61
C GLY A 43 -14.21 5.76 5.90
N HIS A 44 -13.21 4.87 5.97
CA HIS A 44 -11.85 5.22 6.35
C HIS A 44 -10.84 4.51 5.43
N ARG A 45 -10.72 5.00 4.19
CA ARG A 45 -9.68 4.52 3.27
C ARG A 45 -8.30 4.73 3.89
N ASN A 46 -7.51 3.66 3.93
CA ASN A 46 -6.16 3.69 4.49
C ASN A 46 -5.09 3.16 3.53
N HIS A 47 -5.45 2.71 2.34
CA HIS A 47 -4.53 2.25 1.32
C HIS A 47 -4.90 2.80 -0.06
N CYS A 48 -3.93 2.81 -0.97
CA CYS A 48 -4.15 3.22 -2.37
C CYS A 48 -4.91 2.10 -3.12
N PRO A 49 -5.98 2.40 -3.86
CA PRO A 49 -6.74 1.38 -4.60
C PRO A 49 -5.92 0.73 -5.73
N ARG A 50 -4.93 1.45 -6.27
CA ARG A 50 -4.11 0.99 -7.41
C ARG A 50 -3.01 0.01 -7.02
N CYS A 51 -2.32 0.26 -5.90
CA CYS A 51 -1.16 -0.56 -5.49
C CYS A 51 -1.32 -1.21 -4.11
N LEU A 52 -2.41 -0.92 -3.40
CA LEU A 52 -2.77 -1.47 -2.09
C LEU A 52 -1.80 -1.13 -0.95
N TRP A 53 -0.81 -0.27 -1.18
CA TRP A 53 0.07 0.23 -0.13
C TRP A 53 -0.65 1.24 0.76
N SER A 54 -0.36 1.13 2.05
CA SER A 54 -0.87 1.99 3.12
C SER A 54 0.27 2.82 3.76
N VAL A 55 -0.08 3.67 4.71
CA VAL A 55 0.86 4.39 5.57
C VAL A 55 0.45 4.13 7.02
N HIS A 56 1.42 3.85 7.87
CA HIS A 56 1.20 3.59 9.29
C HIS A 56 0.90 4.91 10.00
N VAL A 57 -0.36 5.30 9.97
CA VAL A 57 -0.87 6.51 10.62
C VAL A 57 -1.76 6.20 11.81
N ASP A 58 -2.28 4.98 11.94
CA ASP A 58 -3.25 4.62 12.97
C ASP A 58 -2.61 3.77 14.09
N GLU A 59 -2.87 4.11 15.36
CA GLU A 59 -2.66 3.19 16.48
C GLU A 59 -3.89 2.30 16.67
N ARG A 60 -5.08 2.92 16.62
CA ARG A 60 -6.41 2.32 16.49
C ARG A 60 -7.02 2.70 15.14
N PRO A 61 -7.85 1.83 14.53
CA PRO A 61 -8.44 2.13 13.22
C PRO A 61 -9.09 3.52 13.16
N GLY A 62 -8.60 4.39 12.27
CA GLY A 62 -9.13 5.73 12.03
C GLY A 62 -8.65 6.84 12.98
N ASP A 63 -7.87 6.54 14.02
CA ASP A 63 -7.44 7.55 15.01
C ASP A 63 -6.31 8.47 14.51
N ARG A 64 -5.58 8.03 13.48
CA ARG A 64 -4.41 8.73 12.93
C ARG A 64 -3.36 9.13 13.98
N ALA A 65 -3.26 8.39 15.09
CA ALA A 65 -2.42 8.73 16.22
C ALA A 65 -0.97 8.20 16.12
N SER A 66 -0.66 7.36 15.14
CA SER A 66 0.65 6.68 15.05
C SER A 66 1.76 7.67 14.66
N PRO A 67 2.83 7.81 15.48
CA PRO A 67 3.98 8.62 15.13
C PRO A 67 4.88 7.97 14.06
N CYS A 68 4.60 6.73 13.65
CA CYS A 68 5.48 5.96 12.78
C CYS A 68 5.58 6.55 11.36
N GLY A 69 4.43 6.79 10.71
CA GLY A 69 4.37 7.33 9.35
C GLY A 69 5.02 6.46 8.27
N GLY A 70 5.46 5.25 8.59
CA GLY A 70 6.14 4.32 7.69
C GLY A 70 5.21 3.75 6.62
N GLY A 71 5.73 3.47 5.43
CA GLY A 71 4.96 2.77 4.39
C GLY A 71 4.58 1.36 4.85
N MET A 72 3.35 0.94 4.55
CA MET A 72 2.84 -0.39 4.89
C MET A 72 2.60 -1.22 3.63
N GLU A 73 3.35 -2.31 3.52
CA GLU A 73 3.31 -3.25 2.40
C GLU A 73 2.09 -4.17 2.55
N PRO A 74 1.29 -4.37 1.49
CA PRO A 74 0.26 -5.41 1.47
C PRO A 74 0.96 -6.77 1.31
N ILE A 75 0.90 -7.60 2.35
CA ILE A 75 1.63 -8.88 2.41
C ILE A 75 0.72 -10.10 2.20
N ALA A 76 -0.58 -9.98 2.46
CA ALA A 76 -1.54 -11.05 2.24
C ALA A 76 -2.97 -10.52 2.09
N VAL A 77 -3.86 -11.39 1.63
CA VAL A 77 -5.32 -11.22 1.70
C VAL A 77 -5.85 -12.21 2.73
N TRP A 78 -6.83 -11.78 3.52
CA TRP A 78 -7.60 -12.63 4.43
C TRP A 78 -9.08 -12.60 4.04
N VAL A 79 -9.68 -13.79 3.88
CA VAL A 79 -11.13 -13.95 3.74
C VAL A 79 -11.73 -14.10 5.13
N ARG A 80 -12.50 -13.10 5.57
CA ARG A 80 -13.15 -13.06 6.87
C ARG A 80 -14.35 -14.02 6.93
N PRO A 81 -14.82 -14.40 8.14
CA PRO A 81 -16.13 -15.03 8.28
C PRO A 81 -17.21 -14.17 7.61
N GLY A 82 -17.98 -14.74 6.69
CA GLY A 82 -18.95 -14.03 5.85
C GLY A 82 -18.47 -13.72 4.43
N GLY A 83 -17.22 -14.06 4.08
CA GLY A 83 -16.72 -13.98 2.70
C GLY A 83 -16.13 -12.62 2.31
N GLU A 84 -16.18 -11.62 3.19
CA GLU A 84 -15.53 -10.32 2.96
C GLU A 84 -14.01 -10.46 2.94
N TRP A 85 -13.34 -9.76 2.01
CA TRP A 85 -11.89 -9.75 1.92
C TRP A 85 -11.30 -8.58 2.71
N ALA A 86 -10.12 -8.82 3.28
CA ALA A 86 -9.32 -7.81 3.96
C ALA A 86 -7.85 -7.94 3.53
N LEU A 87 -7.15 -6.81 3.50
CA LEU A 87 -5.71 -6.74 3.30
C LEU A 87 -4.99 -6.88 4.64
N VAL A 88 -3.93 -7.66 4.63
CA VAL A 88 -2.95 -7.72 5.72
C VAL A 88 -1.77 -6.86 5.31
N HIS A 89 -1.50 -5.82 6.10
CA HIS A 89 -0.44 -4.86 5.87
C HIS A 89 0.66 -4.99 6.91
N ARG A 90 1.93 -4.89 6.49
CA ARG A 90 3.09 -4.85 7.37
C ARG A 90 3.85 -3.55 7.21
N CYS A 91 4.10 -2.84 8.31
CA CYS A 91 4.91 -1.63 8.29
C CYS A 91 6.38 -1.95 7.98
N GLY A 92 6.96 -1.23 7.02
CA GLY A 92 8.39 -1.36 6.69
C GLY A 92 9.33 -0.75 7.74
N THR A 93 8.81 0.09 8.64
CA THR A 93 9.60 0.81 9.65
C THR A 93 9.57 0.13 11.02
N CYS A 94 8.37 -0.12 11.58
CA CYS A 94 8.23 -0.72 12.91
C CYS A 94 7.76 -2.18 12.90
N HIS A 95 7.55 -2.76 11.72
CA HIS A 95 7.09 -4.14 11.52
C HIS A 95 5.71 -4.50 12.08
N GLY A 96 4.96 -3.52 12.60
CA GLY A 96 3.57 -3.70 13.01
C GLY A 96 2.68 -4.21 11.86
N VAL A 97 1.79 -5.15 12.19
CA VAL A 97 0.82 -5.73 11.26
C VAL A 97 -0.57 -5.15 11.53
N ARG A 98 -1.30 -4.81 10.47
CA ARG A 98 -2.68 -4.33 10.52
C ARG A 98 -3.52 -5.02 9.46
N VAL A 99 -4.82 -5.12 9.74
CA VAL A 99 -5.80 -5.74 8.85
C VAL A 99 -6.85 -4.70 8.50
N ASN A 100 -7.02 -4.47 7.20
CA ASN A 100 -7.87 -3.40 6.68
C ASN A 100 -8.84 -3.99 5.65
N ARG A 101 -10.13 -3.67 5.75
CA ARG A 101 -11.13 -4.10 4.75
C ARG A 101 -10.77 -3.54 3.37
N ILE A 102 -11.02 -4.32 2.31
CA ILE A 102 -10.92 -3.80 0.93
C ILE A 102 -12.05 -2.79 0.65
N ALA A 103 -11.81 -1.88 -0.29
CA ALA A 103 -12.80 -0.99 -0.88
C ALA A 103 -13.31 -1.54 -2.22
N GLY A 104 -14.48 -1.09 -2.66
CA GLY A 104 -15.09 -1.54 -3.92
C GLY A 104 -14.36 -1.04 -5.18
N ASP A 105 -13.43 -0.10 -5.06
CA ASP A 105 -12.61 0.42 -6.16
C ASP A 105 -11.15 -0.09 -6.12
N ASP A 106 -10.83 -1.02 -5.21
CA ASP A 106 -9.51 -1.63 -5.16
C ASP A 106 -9.22 -2.45 -6.42
N SER A 107 -7.96 -2.42 -6.87
CA SER A 107 -7.54 -3.16 -8.05
C SER A 107 -7.66 -4.68 -7.83
N GLU A 108 -8.64 -5.29 -8.50
CA GLU A 108 -8.90 -6.73 -8.47
C GLU A 108 -7.68 -7.52 -8.93
N ALA A 109 -6.97 -7.04 -9.95
CA ALA A 109 -5.75 -7.67 -10.45
C ALA A 109 -4.65 -7.74 -9.38
N VAL A 110 -4.46 -6.68 -8.60
CA VAL A 110 -3.46 -6.66 -7.51
C VAL A 110 -3.91 -7.52 -6.34
N LEU A 111 -5.21 -7.50 -6.00
CA LEU A 111 -5.79 -8.38 -4.97
C LEU A 111 -5.61 -9.86 -5.29
N LEU A 112 -6.00 -10.27 -6.51
CA LEU A 112 -5.87 -11.65 -6.97
C LEU A 112 -4.40 -12.07 -7.08
N SER A 113 -3.53 -11.18 -7.56
CA SER A 113 -2.09 -11.45 -7.59
C SER A 113 -1.52 -11.68 -6.18
N LEU A 114 -1.97 -10.91 -5.19
CA LEU A 114 -1.53 -11.08 -3.81
C LEU A 114 -2.04 -12.41 -3.22
N ALA A 115 -3.31 -12.77 -3.47
CA ALA A 115 -3.90 -14.02 -3.03
C ALA A 115 -3.25 -15.26 -3.68
N ALA A 116 -2.85 -15.17 -4.94
CA ALA A 116 -2.24 -16.28 -5.68
C ALA A 116 -0.75 -16.52 -5.35
N ARG A 117 -0.07 -15.58 -4.68
CA ARG A 117 1.38 -15.66 -4.41
C ARG A 117 1.84 -16.96 -3.74
N PRO A 118 1.17 -17.47 -2.68
CA PRO A 118 1.59 -18.73 -2.05
C PRO A 118 1.49 -19.93 -2.99
N MET A 119 0.50 -19.93 -3.90
CA MET A 119 0.32 -20.99 -4.89
C MET A 119 1.39 -20.94 -5.99
N ALA A 120 1.79 -19.73 -6.40
CA ALA A 120 2.82 -19.52 -7.42
C ALA A 120 4.25 -19.77 -6.91
N LYS A 121 4.46 -19.71 -5.58
CA LYS A 121 5.76 -19.90 -4.93
C LYS A 121 5.62 -20.78 -3.68
N PRO A 122 5.24 -22.05 -3.83
CA PRO A 122 5.03 -22.94 -2.70
C PRO A 122 6.35 -23.21 -1.98
N PRO A 123 6.34 -23.43 -0.65
CA PRO A 123 7.54 -23.75 0.12
C PRO A 123 8.03 -25.19 -0.09
N PHE A 124 7.35 -25.97 -0.93
CA PHE A 124 7.67 -27.35 -1.26
C PHE A 124 7.33 -27.64 -2.74
N PRO A 125 8.00 -28.61 -3.38
CA PRO A 125 7.65 -29.06 -4.73
C PRO A 125 6.26 -29.71 -4.73
N LEU A 126 5.33 -29.18 -5.54
CA LEU A 126 3.96 -29.68 -5.60
C LEU A 126 3.88 -31.10 -6.18
N GLU A 127 4.84 -31.45 -7.04
CA GLU A 127 4.94 -32.77 -7.70
C GLU A 127 5.23 -33.90 -6.69
N ARG A 128 5.70 -33.54 -5.48
CA ARG A 128 6.02 -34.48 -4.40
C ARG A 128 4.89 -34.66 -3.38
N LEU A 129 3.75 -33.97 -3.55
CA LEU A 129 2.61 -34.13 -2.64
C LEU A 129 2.00 -35.54 -2.80
N PRO A 130 1.74 -36.25 -1.69
CA PRO A 130 1.16 -37.59 -1.75
C PRO A 130 -0.24 -37.53 -2.33
N ARG A 131 -0.50 -38.34 -3.37
CA ARG A 131 -1.86 -38.54 -3.88
C ARG A 131 -2.63 -39.36 -2.85
N ARG A 132 -3.54 -38.72 -2.12
CA ARG A 132 -4.54 -39.44 -1.31
C ARG A 132 -5.43 -40.22 -2.29
N ARG A 133 -5.35 -41.55 -2.23
CA ARG A 133 -6.29 -42.44 -2.91
C ARG A 133 -7.63 -42.44 -2.20
#